data_AF-A0A351F515-F1
#
_entry.id   AF-A0A351F515-F1
#
_cell.length_a   1.000
_cell.length_b   1.000
_cell.length_c   1.000
_cell.angle_alpha   90.00
_cell.angle_beta   90.00
_cell.angle_gamma   90.00
#
_symmetry.space_group_name_H-M   'P 1'
#
loop_
_entity.id
_entity.type
_entity.pdbx_description
1 polymer ?
#
loop_
_entity_poly.entity_id
_entity_poly.type
_entity_poly.pdbx_seq_one_letter_code
_entity_poly.pdbx_strand_id
1 'polypeptide(L)'
;IQELSRQLGCKVVEISALKGTGIHEAAEAAIDAAKNGKTVPMHTFSGCVEHAIAHIEEAAVHNMPEEQQRWYAIKIFERDDKVLANLNIDKAVLDHIETDIKAAEEEMDDDAESIITNERYIYISSIIKACYKKKSAGKLSTSDKIDRIVTNRWLGLPIFAVIMFLVYWIAMVGVGAPATDWMNDGVFGDGWHLFGIGSSAYNEEADNYTNATEAAQAFVDFDTEAEDFDADKTLAELKSFKTDKDSAVIGVEDEETLAINDMTAYYSEIPSNADEDSTVGMTYLEAVKYLSDKGFDEPDPADYGVWVPSIPTLIGNAFEKGNVAEWLQGLILDGIVAGVGAVLGFVPQMLVLFLLLAFLEGCGYMSRIAFVLDRIFRKFGLSGKSFIPMLIGTGCGVPGIMASRTIENERDRRMTIMTTTFIPCSAKVPFIGMIAGALFGGSALVSTSAYFIGMLAIICSGIMLKKTKIFSGDPAPFVMELPAYH
;
A
#
# COMPACT_ATOMS: atom_id res chain seq x y z
N ILE A 1 -2.94 -35.62 -22.27
CA ILE A 1 -3.14 -36.55 -21.13
C ILE A 1 -2.45 -37.90 -21.39
N GLN A 2 -2.83 -38.67 -22.41
CA GLN A 2 -2.19 -39.98 -22.69
C GLN A 2 -0.66 -39.90 -22.88
N GLU A 3 -0.18 -38.93 -23.66
CA GLU A 3 1.26 -38.74 -23.85
C GLU A 3 1.98 -38.33 -22.57
N LEU A 4 1.34 -37.50 -21.73
CA LEU A 4 1.89 -37.10 -20.43
C LEU A 4 1.99 -38.29 -19.47
N SER A 5 0.97 -39.14 -19.46
CA SER A 5 0.97 -40.39 -18.70
C SER A 5 2.08 -41.34 -19.16
N ARG A 6 2.32 -41.43 -20.47
CA ARG A 6 3.42 -42.23 -21.04
C ARG A 6 4.79 -41.72 -20.63
N GLN A 7 5.02 -40.41 -20.69
CA GLN A 7 6.31 -39.78 -20.37
C GLN A 7 6.63 -39.81 -18.88
N LEU A 8 5.64 -39.58 -18.01
CA LEU A 8 5.82 -39.63 -16.56
C LEU A 8 5.84 -41.05 -15.99
N GLY A 9 5.40 -42.05 -16.76
CA GLY A 9 5.30 -43.44 -16.29
C GLY A 9 4.21 -43.66 -15.23
N CYS A 10 3.26 -42.74 -15.09
CA CYS A 10 2.18 -42.82 -14.11
C CYS A 10 0.82 -42.46 -14.73
N LYS A 11 -0.27 -42.88 -14.09
CA LYS A 11 -1.64 -42.57 -14.54
C LYS A 11 -1.93 -41.09 -14.26
N VAL A 12 -2.44 -40.38 -15.26
CA VAL A 12 -2.80 -38.95 -15.16
C VAL A 12 -4.31 -38.78 -15.31
N VAL A 13 -4.94 -38.09 -14.36
CA VAL A 13 -6.38 -37.80 -14.33
C VAL A 13 -6.60 -36.28 -14.36
N GLU A 14 -7.54 -35.81 -15.17
CA GLU A 14 -7.91 -34.40 -15.23
C GLU A 14 -8.92 -34.06 -14.12
N ILE A 15 -8.66 -32.99 -13.37
CA ILE A 15 -9.52 -32.57 -12.27
C ILE A 15 -9.91 -31.08 -12.40
N SER A 16 -11.11 -30.75 -11.92
CA SER A 16 -11.49 -29.37 -11.61
C SER A 16 -12.12 -29.32 -10.24
N ALA A 17 -11.37 -28.81 -9.26
CA ALA A 17 -11.84 -28.70 -7.87
C ALA A 17 -13.08 -27.80 -7.77
N LEU A 18 -13.09 -26.66 -8.48
CA LEU A 18 -14.21 -25.72 -8.48
C LEU A 18 -15.50 -26.32 -9.03
N LYS A 19 -15.41 -27.18 -10.05
CA LYS A 19 -16.55 -27.82 -10.70
C LYS A 19 -16.88 -29.19 -10.11
N GLY A 20 -16.09 -29.69 -9.17
CA GLY A 20 -16.22 -31.03 -8.60
C GLY A 20 -15.95 -32.17 -9.59
N THR A 21 -15.30 -31.92 -10.73
CA THR A 21 -15.10 -32.93 -11.78
C THR A 21 -13.77 -33.68 -11.59
N GLY A 22 -13.78 -35.01 -11.82
CA GLY A 22 -12.56 -35.84 -11.83
C GLY A 22 -11.98 -36.20 -10.46
N ILE A 23 -12.55 -35.69 -9.35
CA ILE A 23 -12.02 -35.89 -7.99
C ILE A 23 -12.14 -37.36 -7.56
N HIS A 24 -13.31 -37.98 -7.76
CA HIS A 24 -13.52 -39.39 -7.42
C HIS A 24 -12.64 -40.31 -8.27
N GLU A 25 -12.53 -40.04 -9.58
CA GLU A 25 -11.69 -40.81 -10.49
C GLU A 25 -10.20 -40.74 -10.12
N ALA A 26 -9.72 -39.55 -9.69
CA ALA A 26 -8.36 -39.38 -9.20
C ALA A 26 -8.12 -40.16 -7.89
N ALA A 27 -9.09 -40.16 -6.97
CA ALA A 27 -9.00 -40.91 -5.73
C ALA A 27 -8.96 -42.43 -5.97
N GLU A 28 -9.81 -42.95 -6.85
CA GLU A 28 -9.80 -44.37 -7.24
C GLU A 28 -8.49 -44.75 -7.93
N ALA A 29 -7.98 -43.89 -8.83
CA ALA A 29 -6.70 -44.10 -9.48
C ALA A 29 -5.52 -44.16 -8.49
N ALA A 30 -5.55 -43.34 -7.43
CA ALA A 30 -4.53 -43.37 -6.39
C ALA A 30 -4.61 -44.65 -5.54
N ILE A 31 -5.82 -45.12 -5.20
CA ILE A 31 -6.02 -46.39 -4.47
C ILE A 31 -5.52 -47.58 -5.31
N ASP A 32 -5.81 -47.59 -6.61
CA ASP A 32 -5.32 -48.62 -7.53
C ASP A 32 -3.80 -48.61 -7.64
N ALA A 33 -3.19 -47.43 -7.80
CA ALA A 33 -1.74 -47.27 -7.86
C ALA A 33 -1.05 -47.76 -6.58
N ALA A 34 -1.62 -47.50 -5.40
CA ALA A 34 -1.06 -47.96 -4.12
C ALA A 34 -1.10 -49.49 -3.96
N LYS A 35 -2.07 -50.17 -4.58
CA LYS A 35 -2.22 -51.63 -4.50
C LYS A 35 -1.39 -52.38 -5.54
N ASN A 36 -1.31 -51.83 -6.75
CA ASN A 36 -0.85 -52.55 -7.94
C ASN A 36 0.37 -51.93 -8.63
N GLY A 37 0.78 -50.72 -8.23
CA GLY A 37 1.82 -49.96 -8.91
C GLY A 37 3.20 -50.11 -8.29
N LYS A 38 4.19 -50.53 -9.09
CA LYS A 38 5.59 -50.16 -8.87
C LYS A 38 5.92 -49.01 -9.82
N THR A 39 6.33 -47.87 -9.28
CA THR A 39 6.74 -46.71 -10.07
C THR A 39 8.18 -46.88 -10.52
N VAL A 40 8.45 -46.77 -11.82
CA VAL A 40 9.80 -46.80 -12.37
C VAL A 40 10.24 -45.36 -12.65
N PRO A 41 11.40 -44.91 -12.15
CA PRO A 41 11.92 -43.60 -12.46
C PRO A 41 12.16 -43.45 -13.98
N MET A 42 11.50 -42.50 -14.62
CA MET A 42 11.68 -42.23 -16.07
C MET A 42 12.75 -41.16 -16.36
N HIS A 43 13.21 -40.45 -15.33
CA HIS A 43 14.18 -39.36 -15.46
C HIS A 43 15.62 -39.87 -15.50
N THR A 44 16.38 -39.39 -16.49
CA THR A 44 17.82 -39.58 -16.62
C THR A 44 18.51 -38.24 -16.72
N PHE A 45 19.57 -38.04 -15.95
CA PHE A 45 20.44 -36.87 -15.99
C PHE A 45 21.46 -36.99 -17.13
N SER A 46 22.25 -35.93 -17.34
CA SER A 46 23.41 -35.97 -18.22
C SER A 46 24.46 -37.00 -17.76
N GLY A 47 25.32 -37.43 -18.69
CA GLY A 47 26.22 -38.57 -18.49
C GLY A 47 27.19 -38.41 -17.31
N CYS A 48 27.73 -37.21 -17.08
CA CYS A 48 28.62 -36.94 -15.95
C CYS A 48 27.88 -37.02 -14.60
N VAL A 49 26.66 -36.50 -14.54
CA VAL A 49 25.81 -36.55 -13.33
C VAL A 49 25.32 -37.97 -13.04
N GLU A 50 24.89 -38.73 -14.05
CA GLU A 50 24.54 -40.15 -13.87
C GLU A 50 25.74 -40.99 -13.44
N HIS A 51 26.94 -40.68 -13.93
CA HIS A 51 28.16 -41.36 -13.51
C HIS A 51 28.41 -41.13 -12.01
N ALA A 52 28.35 -39.86 -11.56
CA ALA A 52 28.51 -39.52 -10.15
C ALA A 52 27.41 -40.17 -9.28
N ILE A 53 26.15 -40.14 -9.72
CA ILE A 53 25.04 -40.78 -9.00
C ILE A 53 25.25 -42.29 -8.89
N ALA A 54 25.66 -42.98 -9.95
CA ALA A 54 25.91 -44.42 -9.92
C ALA A 54 27.05 -44.80 -8.96
N HIS A 55 28.12 -44.01 -8.91
CA HIS A 55 29.19 -44.20 -7.93
C HIS A 55 28.68 -44.00 -6.49
N ILE A 56 27.84 -42.99 -6.24
CA ILE A 56 27.23 -42.76 -4.92
C ILE A 56 26.29 -43.92 -4.56
N GLU A 57 25.52 -44.44 -5.52
CA GLU A 57 24.63 -45.59 -5.34
C GLU A 57 25.41 -46.81 -4.85
N GLU A 58 26.54 -47.12 -5.50
CA GLU A 58 27.42 -48.24 -5.13
C GLU A 58 28.14 -47.99 -3.79
N ALA A 59 28.71 -46.80 -3.60
CA ALA A 59 29.58 -46.50 -2.46
C ALA A 59 28.83 -46.28 -1.14
N ALA A 60 27.68 -45.60 -1.17
CA ALA A 60 27.00 -45.14 0.06
C ALA A 60 25.68 -45.84 0.36
N VAL A 61 24.92 -46.28 -0.65
CA VAL A 61 23.51 -46.69 -0.45
C VAL A 61 23.17 -48.09 -0.96
N HIS A 62 24.15 -48.88 -1.40
CA HIS A 62 23.95 -50.24 -1.92
C HIS A 62 23.18 -51.20 -1.00
N ASN A 63 23.22 -50.96 0.32
CA ASN A 63 22.51 -51.78 1.32
C ASN A 63 21.03 -51.38 1.52
N MET A 64 20.58 -50.30 0.87
CA MET A 64 19.20 -49.81 0.98
C MET A 64 18.28 -50.50 -0.02
N PRO A 65 16.95 -50.47 0.18
CA PRO A 65 16.01 -50.92 -0.85
C PRO A 65 16.22 -50.16 -2.16
N GLU A 66 16.26 -50.89 -3.28
CA GLU A 66 16.49 -50.36 -4.64
C GLU A 66 15.61 -49.14 -4.97
N GLU A 67 14.36 -49.15 -4.49
CA GLU A 67 13.38 -48.07 -4.68
C GLU A 67 13.81 -46.72 -4.04
N GLN A 68 14.73 -46.75 -3.06
CA GLN A 68 15.18 -45.58 -2.31
C GLN A 68 16.61 -45.15 -2.66
N GLN A 69 17.43 -46.05 -3.21
CA GLN A 69 18.86 -45.82 -3.47
C GLN A 69 19.08 -44.55 -4.30
N ARG A 70 18.39 -44.44 -5.44
CA ARG A 70 18.50 -43.29 -6.35
C ARG A 70 18.13 -41.96 -5.70
N TRP A 71 17.12 -41.95 -4.83
CA TRP A 71 16.72 -40.72 -4.14
C TRP A 71 17.80 -40.25 -3.15
N TYR A 72 18.33 -41.19 -2.35
CA TYR A 72 19.41 -40.87 -1.42
C TYR A 72 20.70 -40.47 -2.14
N ALA A 73 21.03 -41.12 -3.25
CA ALA A 73 22.21 -40.79 -4.03
C ALA A 73 22.15 -39.35 -4.60
N ILE A 74 21.01 -38.94 -5.16
CA ILE A 74 20.79 -37.55 -5.60
C ILE A 74 20.93 -36.58 -4.43
N LYS A 75 20.39 -36.92 -3.25
CA LYS A 75 20.47 -36.05 -2.07
C LYS A 75 21.88 -35.91 -1.50
N ILE A 76 22.68 -36.96 -1.59
CA ILE A 76 24.10 -36.91 -1.26
C ILE A 76 24.85 -36.04 -2.28
N PHE A 77 24.54 -36.16 -3.58
CA PHE A 77 25.09 -35.30 -4.63
C PHE A 77 24.80 -33.82 -4.37
N GLU A 78 23.57 -33.49 -3.96
CA GLU A 78 23.15 -32.12 -3.56
C GLU A 78 23.74 -31.66 -2.21
N ARG A 79 24.52 -32.49 -1.51
CA ARG A 79 25.06 -32.22 -0.16
C ARG A 79 23.98 -31.88 0.87
N ASP A 80 22.86 -32.62 0.88
CA ASP A 80 21.76 -32.39 1.82
C ASP A 80 22.17 -32.75 3.27
N ASP A 81 22.26 -31.72 4.13
CA ASP A 81 22.68 -31.83 5.52
C ASP A 81 21.87 -32.85 6.34
N LYS A 82 20.55 -32.93 6.10
CA LYS A 82 19.67 -33.82 6.88
C LYS A 82 19.88 -35.27 6.49
N VAL A 83 20.07 -35.52 5.20
CA VAL A 83 20.35 -36.86 4.67
C VAL A 83 21.72 -37.33 5.12
N LEU A 84 22.75 -36.49 5.01
CA LEU A 84 24.11 -36.82 5.46
C LEU A 84 24.17 -37.11 6.96
N ALA A 85 23.44 -36.34 7.79
CA ALA A 85 23.35 -36.59 9.22
C ALA A 85 22.68 -37.94 9.57
N ASN A 86 21.73 -38.39 8.76
CA ASN A 86 20.98 -39.62 9.00
C ASN A 86 21.69 -40.89 8.51
N LEU A 87 22.54 -40.79 7.48
CA LEU A 87 23.14 -41.96 6.81
C LEU A 87 24.42 -42.47 7.47
N ASN A 88 25.04 -41.71 8.39
CA ASN A 88 26.26 -42.06 9.14
C ASN A 88 27.33 -42.75 8.27
N ILE A 89 27.61 -42.16 7.10
CA ILE A 89 28.54 -42.67 6.10
C ILE A 89 29.99 -42.48 6.61
N ASP A 90 30.85 -43.46 6.34
CA ASP A 90 32.28 -43.35 6.68
C ASP A 90 32.92 -42.15 5.98
N LYS A 91 33.79 -41.43 6.69
CA LYS A 91 34.43 -40.22 6.21
C LYS A 91 35.29 -40.48 4.96
N ALA A 92 35.93 -41.64 4.87
CA ALA A 92 36.70 -42.01 3.69
C ALA A 92 35.83 -42.14 2.42
N VAL A 93 34.58 -42.62 2.58
CA VAL A 93 33.62 -42.74 1.49
C VAL A 93 33.06 -41.38 1.09
N LEU A 94 32.80 -40.51 2.07
CA LEU A 94 32.39 -39.12 1.80
C LEU A 94 33.46 -38.33 1.04
N ASP A 95 34.74 -38.47 1.43
CA ASP A 95 35.84 -37.79 0.73
C ASP A 95 35.99 -38.28 -0.73
N HIS A 96 35.71 -39.56 -0.99
CA HIS A 96 35.67 -40.11 -2.35
C HIS A 96 34.51 -39.53 -3.16
N ILE A 97 33.29 -39.59 -2.61
CA ILE A 97 32.08 -39.05 -3.26
C ILE A 97 32.24 -37.55 -3.56
N GLU A 98 32.85 -36.79 -2.65
CA GLU A 98 33.11 -35.37 -2.85
C GLU A 98 34.04 -35.09 -4.03
N THR A 99 34.93 -36.04 -4.37
CA THR A 99 35.77 -35.95 -5.57
C THR A 99 34.94 -36.12 -6.84
N ASP A 100 33.99 -37.08 -6.85
CA ASP A 100 33.08 -37.30 -7.98
C ASP A 100 32.12 -36.11 -8.18
N ILE A 101 31.59 -35.54 -7.09
CA ILE A 101 30.71 -34.36 -7.14
C ILE A 101 31.47 -33.16 -7.71
N LYS A 102 32.69 -32.89 -7.23
CA LYS A 102 33.52 -31.78 -7.75
C LYS A 102 33.87 -31.94 -9.22
N ALA A 103 34.15 -33.16 -9.68
CA ALA A 103 34.40 -33.41 -11.09
C ALA A 103 33.16 -33.07 -11.95
N ALA A 104 31.95 -33.43 -11.47
CA ALA A 104 30.71 -33.06 -12.14
C ALA A 104 30.45 -31.55 -12.11
N GLU A 105 30.75 -30.86 -10.99
CA GLU A 105 30.66 -29.40 -10.87
C GLU A 105 31.61 -28.67 -11.82
N GLU A 106 32.87 -29.14 -11.94
CA GLU A 106 33.86 -28.58 -12.86
C GLU A 106 33.48 -28.77 -14.33
N GLU A 107 32.90 -29.93 -14.68
CA GLU A 107 32.46 -30.21 -16.07
C GLU A 107 31.23 -29.40 -16.45
N MET A 108 30.29 -29.21 -15.52
CA MET A 108 29.03 -28.50 -15.73
C MET A 108 29.12 -26.99 -15.50
N ASP A 109 30.22 -26.51 -14.91
CA ASP A 109 30.47 -25.10 -14.54
C ASP A 109 29.36 -24.50 -13.66
N ASP A 110 28.86 -25.29 -12.71
CA ASP A 110 27.77 -24.90 -11.80
C ASP A 110 27.82 -25.70 -10.49
N ASP A 111 27.08 -25.27 -9.46
CA ASP A 111 27.03 -25.99 -8.17
C ASP A 111 26.08 -27.20 -8.21
N ALA A 112 26.33 -28.20 -7.38
CA ALA A 112 25.57 -29.47 -7.41
C ALA A 112 24.04 -29.32 -7.26
N GLU A 113 23.56 -28.36 -6.46
CA GLU A 113 22.11 -28.12 -6.28
C GLU A 113 21.52 -27.48 -7.54
N SER A 114 22.22 -26.49 -8.09
CA SER A 114 21.86 -25.84 -9.35
C SER A 114 21.87 -26.80 -10.54
N ILE A 115 22.86 -27.70 -10.62
CA ILE A 115 22.96 -28.74 -11.66
C ILE A 115 21.71 -29.63 -11.66
N ILE A 116 21.37 -30.22 -10.51
CA ILE A 116 20.20 -31.11 -10.40
C ILE A 116 18.90 -30.36 -10.70
N THR A 117 18.81 -29.11 -10.23
CA THR A 117 17.64 -28.25 -10.49
C THR A 117 17.49 -27.96 -11.98
N ASN A 118 18.57 -27.55 -12.65
CA ASN A 118 18.55 -27.22 -14.07
C ASN A 118 18.21 -28.43 -14.94
N GLU A 119 18.84 -29.59 -14.68
CA GLU A 119 18.55 -30.85 -15.38
C GLU A 119 17.08 -31.26 -15.24
N ARG A 120 16.50 -31.13 -14.04
CA ARG A 120 15.05 -31.38 -13.83
C ARG A 120 14.19 -30.43 -14.65
N TYR A 121 14.55 -29.15 -14.73
CA TYR A 121 13.81 -28.18 -15.56
C TYR A 121 13.94 -28.46 -17.06
N ILE A 122 15.11 -28.90 -17.52
CA ILE A 122 15.34 -29.32 -18.90
C ILE A 122 14.45 -30.53 -19.22
N TYR A 123 14.41 -31.52 -18.33
CA TYR A 123 13.55 -32.69 -18.49
C TYR A 123 12.06 -32.32 -18.53
N ILE A 124 11.58 -31.50 -17.59
CA ILE A 124 10.19 -31.01 -17.57
C ILE A 124 9.87 -30.27 -18.87
N SER A 125 10.78 -29.42 -19.36
CA SER A 125 10.62 -28.69 -20.62
C SER A 125 10.49 -29.64 -21.82
N SER A 126 11.23 -30.74 -21.81
CA SER A 126 11.13 -31.78 -22.85
C SER A 126 9.77 -32.48 -22.83
N ILE A 127 9.25 -32.83 -21.65
CA ILE A 127 7.92 -33.44 -21.47
C ILE A 127 6.83 -32.48 -21.95
N ILE A 128 6.89 -31.21 -21.53
CA ILE A 128 5.91 -30.19 -21.93
C ILE A 128 5.91 -30.07 -23.45
N LYS A 129 7.08 -29.99 -24.09
CA LYS A 129 7.18 -29.89 -25.56
C LYS A 129 6.55 -31.09 -26.27
N ALA A 130 6.66 -32.29 -25.71
CA ALA A 130 6.05 -33.50 -26.27
C ALA A 130 4.53 -33.58 -26.02
N CYS A 131 4.08 -33.13 -24.85
CA CYS A 131 2.70 -33.32 -24.39
C CYS A 131 1.76 -32.18 -24.79
N TYR A 132 2.29 -30.96 -24.91
CA TYR A 132 1.53 -29.75 -25.13
C TYR A 132 1.30 -29.50 -26.62
N LYS A 133 0.04 -29.64 -27.06
CA LYS A 133 -0.40 -29.21 -28.38
C LYS A 133 -1.19 -27.91 -28.26
N LYS A 134 -0.61 -26.81 -28.72
CA LYS A 134 -1.29 -25.51 -28.73
C LYS A 134 -2.43 -25.52 -29.74
N LYS A 135 -3.68 -25.37 -29.29
CA LYS A 135 -4.89 -25.36 -30.15
C LYS A 135 -4.93 -24.17 -31.13
N SER A 136 -4.06 -23.17 -30.94
CA SER A 136 -3.87 -22.02 -31.82
C SER A 136 -2.41 -21.55 -31.74
N ALA A 137 -1.53 -22.18 -32.52
CA ALA A 137 -0.20 -21.65 -32.78
C ALA A 137 -0.32 -20.43 -33.70
N GLY A 138 -0.38 -19.22 -33.13
CA GLY A 138 -0.23 -17.98 -33.90
C GLY A 138 -1.11 -16.79 -33.52
N LYS A 139 -2.21 -16.98 -32.78
CA LYS A 139 -2.98 -15.84 -32.24
C LYS A 139 -2.59 -15.60 -30.78
N LEU A 140 -1.91 -14.47 -30.53
CA LEU A 140 -1.69 -13.94 -29.19
C LEU A 140 -3.05 -13.79 -28.50
N SER A 141 -3.20 -14.37 -27.32
CA SER A 141 -4.37 -14.11 -26.47
C SER A 141 -4.43 -12.61 -26.12
N THR A 142 -5.59 -12.10 -25.71
CA THR A 142 -5.69 -10.73 -25.18
C THR A 142 -4.69 -10.51 -24.03
N SER A 143 -4.49 -11.54 -23.20
CA SER A 143 -3.44 -11.57 -22.17
C SER A 143 -2.05 -11.43 -22.77
N ASP A 144 -1.70 -12.22 -23.78
CA ASP A 144 -0.35 -12.20 -24.39
C ASP A 144 -0.04 -10.83 -25.04
N LYS A 145 -1.07 -10.14 -25.57
CA LYS A 145 -0.92 -8.79 -26.12
C LYS A 145 -0.65 -7.76 -25.04
N ILE A 146 -1.40 -7.81 -23.94
CA ILE A 146 -1.20 -6.93 -22.79
C ILE A 146 0.17 -7.19 -22.17
N ASP A 147 0.52 -8.47 -21.97
CA ASP A 147 1.81 -8.89 -21.42
C ASP A 147 2.95 -8.35 -22.27
N ARG A 148 2.88 -8.44 -23.59
CA ARG A 148 3.92 -7.89 -24.47
C ARG A 148 4.16 -6.38 -24.30
N ILE A 149 3.12 -5.63 -23.94
CA ILE A 149 3.20 -4.18 -23.72
C ILE A 149 3.64 -3.88 -22.28
N VAL A 150 2.96 -4.48 -21.30
CA VAL A 150 3.18 -4.24 -19.86
C VAL A 150 4.50 -4.81 -19.37
N THR A 151 4.95 -5.95 -19.89
CA THR A 151 6.24 -6.57 -19.53
C THR A 151 7.40 -6.09 -20.42
N ASN A 152 7.14 -5.13 -21.31
CA ASN A 152 8.21 -4.57 -22.14
C ASN A 152 9.25 -3.89 -21.25
N ARG A 153 10.53 -4.18 -21.51
CA ARG A 153 11.67 -3.66 -20.74
C ARG A 153 11.68 -2.14 -20.57
N TRP A 154 11.19 -1.40 -21.57
CA TRP A 154 11.25 0.06 -21.55
C TRP A 154 9.89 0.71 -21.31
N LEU A 155 8.80 0.12 -21.81
CA LEU A 155 7.46 0.66 -21.62
C LEU A 155 6.79 0.21 -20.31
N GLY A 156 7.23 -0.90 -19.72
CA GLY A 156 6.62 -1.44 -18.49
C GLY A 156 6.70 -0.49 -17.31
N LEU A 157 7.86 0.15 -17.09
CA LEU A 157 8.07 1.10 -15.99
C LEU A 157 7.26 2.40 -16.15
N PRO A 158 7.24 3.07 -17.33
CA PRO A 158 6.35 4.22 -17.56
C PRO A 158 4.87 3.89 -17.42
N ILE A 159 4.40 2.77 -17.99
CA ILE A 159 2.99 2.36 -17.90
C ILE A 159 2.62 2.13 -16.43
N PHE A 160 3.51 1.49 -15.69
CA PHE A 160 3.36 1.30 -14.26
C PHE A 160 3.28 2.62 -13.49
N ALA A 161 4.17 3.56 -13.77
CA ALA A 161 4.13 4.87 -13.14
C ALA A 161 2.79 5.58 -13.40
N VAL A 162 2.25 5.48 -14.63
CA VAL A 162 0.94 6.04 -14.97
C VAL A 162 -0.19 5.33 -14.22
N ILE A 163 -0.20 4.00 -14.17
CA ILE A 163 -1.24 3.24 -13.46
C ILE A 163 -1.19 3.55 -11.96
N MET A 164 -0.01 3.54 -11.35
CA MET A 164 0.14 3.88 -9.93
C MET A 164 -0.22 5.33 -9.65
N PHE A 165 0.14 6.26 -10.54
CA PHE A 165 -0.29 7.65 -10.44
C PHE A 165 -1.82 7.75 -10.43
N LEU A 166 -2.51 7.06 -11.35
CA LEU A 166 -3.97 7.05 -11.38
C LEU A 166 -4.57 6.44 -10.11
N VAL A 167 -4.03 5.31 -9.62
CA VAL A 167 -4.48 4.70 -8.36
C VAL A 167 -4.32 5.66 -7.19
N TYR A 168 -3.15 6.28 -7.03
CA TYR A 168 -2.93 7.23 -5.95
C TYR A 168 -3.75 8.50 -6.10
N TRP A 169 -3.90 9.02 -7.32
CA TRP A 169 -4.71 10.20 -7.57
C TRP A 169 -6.18 9.95 -7.26
N ILE A 170 -6.76 8.84 -7.71
CA ILE A 170 -8.14 8.46 -7.37
C ILE A 170 -8.29 8.24 -5.86
N ALA A 171 -7.36 7.49 -5.26
CA ALA A 171 -7.45 7.13 -3.84
C ALA A 171 -7.23 8.31 -2.89
N MET A 172 -6.34 9.24 -3.21
CA MET A 172 -5.97 10.35 -2.32
C MET A 172 -6.70 11.65 -2.67
N VAL A 173 -6.80 12.00 -3.96
CA VAL A 173 -7.35 13.29 -4.37
C VAL A 173 -8.81 13.16 -4.81
N GLY A 174 -9.11 12.18 -5.67
CA GLY A 174 -10.43 12.07 -6.28
C GLY A 174 -11.54 11.68 -5.30
N VAL A 175 -11.25 10.69 -4.44
CA VAL A 175 -12.21 10.18 -3.44
C VAL A 175 -11.68 10.32 -2.02
N GLY A 176 -10.36 10.22 -1.82
CA GLY A 176 -9.72 10.24 -0.51
C GLY A 176 -9.99 11.51 0.27
N ALA A 177 -9.52 12.65 -0.26
CA ALA A 177 -9.68 13.96 0.36
C ALA A 177 -11.17 14.27 0.66
N PRO A 178 -12.10 14.24 -0.30
CA PRO A 178 -13.51 14.52 0.01
C PRO A 178 -14.12 13.60 1.07
N ALA A 179 -13.69 12.33 1.11
CA ALA A 179 -14.19 11.38 2.11
C ALA A 179 -13.54 11.56 3.49
N THR A 180 -12.30 12.06 3.53
CA THR A 180 -11.61 12.42 4.78
C THR A 180 -12.16 13.73 5.32
N ASP A 181 -12.36 14.74 4.48
CA ASP A 181 -12.98 16.02 4.85
C ASP A 181 -14.39 15.76 5.41
N TRP A 182 -15.22 14.97 4.71
CA TRP A 182 -16.53 14.57 5.25
C TRP A 182 -16.45 13.83 6.60
N MET A 183 -15.43 12.99 6.81
CA MET A 183 -15.27 12.28 8.08
C MET A 183 -14.83 13.24 9.19
N ASN A 184 -13.90 14.13 8.91
CA ASN A 184 -13.38 15.10 9.88
C ASN A 184 -14.43 16.15 10.21
N ASP A 185 -14.94 16.86 9.22
CA ASP A 185 -15.81 18.03 9.39
C ASP A 185 -17.25 17.59 9.67
N GLY A 186 -17.71 16.56 8.97
CA GLY A 186 -19.06 16.04 9.12
C GLY A 186 -19.21 15.17 10.37
N VAL A 187 -18.53 14.03 10.40
CA VAL A 187 -18.75 13.03 11.46
C VAL A 187 -18.12 13.45 12.79
N PHE A 188 -16.96 14.11 12.75
CA PHE A 188 -16.19 14.50 13.94
C PHE A 188 -16.09 16.03 14.18
N GLY A 189 -16.68 16.87 13.32
CA GLY A 189 -16.71 18.32 13.47
C GLY A 189 -18.12 18.78 13.84
N ASP A 190 -18.76 19.58 12.98
CA ASP A 190 -20.01 20.27 13.30
C ASP A 190 -21.25 19.49 12.86
N GLY A 191 -21.10 18.62 11.85
CA GLY A 191 -22.20 17.82 11.31
C GLY A 191 -22.28 17.90 9.79
N TRP A 192 -23.29 17.24 9.21
CA TRP A 192 -23.45 17.26 7.76
C TRP A 192 -24.91 17.19 7.31
N HIS A 193 -25.22 17.78 6.16
CA HIS A 193 -26.50 17.56 5.48
C HIS A 193 -26.55 16.15 4.86
N LEU A 194 -27.57 15.38 5.23
CA LEU A 194 -27.79 14.04 4.68
C LEU A 194 -28.01 14.12 3.16
N PHE A 195 -27.11 13.49 2.39
CA PHE A 195 -27.06 13.54 0.91
C PHE A 195 -26.78 14.94 0.30
N GLY A 196 -26.29 15.91 1.09
CA GLY A 196 -26.00 17.26 0.59
C GLY A 196 -27.26 18.06 0.22
N ILE A 197 -28.44 17.64 0.69
CA ILE A 197 -29.68 18.37 0.46
C ILE A 197 -29.66 19.62 1.33
N GLY A 198 -29.50 20.79 0.68
CA GLY A 198 -29.50 22.08 1.37
C GLY A 198 -28.13 22.68 1.65
N SER A 199 -27.05 21.91 1.50
CA SER A 199 -25.70 22.35 1.88
C SER A 199 -25.24 23.56 1.08
N SER A 200 -25.61 23.71 -0.20
CA SER A 200 -25.23 24.88 -0.98
C SER A 200 -25.87 26.18 -0.47
N ALA A 201 -27.13 26.11 -0.04
CA ALA A 201 -27.84 27.29 0.46
C ALA A 201 -27.39 27.65 1.88
N TYR A 202 -27.10 26.64 2.70
CA TYR A 202 -26.48 26.84 4.02
C TYR A 202 -25.08 27.46 3.89
N ASN A 203 -24.19 26.87 3.09
CA ASN A 203 -22.83 27.38 2.93
C ASN A 203 -22.83 28.82 2.44
N GLU A 204 -23.69 29.18 1.47
CA GLU A 204 -23.79 30.57 1.00
C GLU A 204 -24.22 31.54 2.12
N GLU A 205 -25.18 31.15 2.95
CA GLU A 205 -25.64 32.01 4.06
C GLU A 205 -24.62 32.05 5.21
N ALA A 206 -23.97 30.93 5.51
CA ALA A 206 -22.90 30.83 6.51
C ALA A 206 -21.69 31.67 6.09
N ASP A 207 -21.23 31.56 4.84
CA ASP A 207 -20.16 32.38 4.29
C ASP A 207 -20.52 33.87 4.34
N ASN A 208 -21.77 34.23 4.00
CA ASN A 208 -22.23 35.62 4.09
C ASN A 208 -22.27 36.13 5.54
N TYR A 209 -22.66 35.28 6.49
CA TYR A 209 -22.66 35.61 7.91
C TYR A 209 -21.23 35.81 8.43
N THR A 210 -20.31 34.88 8.17
CA THR A 210 -18.91 34.98 8.57
C THR A 210 -18.27 36.24 7.98
N ASN A 211 -18.40 36.46 6.67
CA ASN A 211 -17.88 37.65 6.02
C ASN A 211 -18.50 38.95 6.58
N ALA A 212 -19.79 38.96 6.92
CA ALA A 212 -20.43 40.13 7.52
C ALA A 212 -19.91 40.39 8.94
N THR A 213 -19.75 39.36 9.75
CA THR A 213 -19.26 39.46 11.12
C THR A 213 -17.81 39.91 11.15
N GLU A 214 -16.93 39.28 10.37
CA GLU A 214 -15.51 39.67 10.25
C GLU A 214 -15.34 41.09 9.71
N ALA A 215 -16.09 41.45 8.66
CA ALA A 215 -16.04 42.80 8.10
C ALA A 215 -16.54 43.84 9.10
N ALA A 216 -17.54 43.53 9.92
CA ALA A 216 -18.03 44.43 10.96
C ALA A 216 -17.03 44.54 12.13
N GLN A 217 -16.50 43.41 12.61
CA GLN A 217 -15.52 43.31 13.70
C GLN A 217 -14.20 44.02 13.39
N ALA A 218 -13.79 44.06 12.12
CA ALA A 218 -12.60 44.79 11.70
C ALA A 218 -12.66 46.29 12.00
N PHE A 219 -13.86 46.87 12.13
CA PHE A 219 -14.06 48.30 12.38
C PHE A 219 -14.66 48.60 13.75
N VAL A 220 -15.53 47.74 14.27
CA VAL A 220 -16.17 47.88 15.58
C VAL A 220 -15.99 46.57 16.32
N ASP A 221 -15.31 46.62 17.47
CA ASP A 221 -15.06 45.44 18.30
C ASP A 221 -16.34 45.02 19.01
N PHE A 222 -16.85 43.83 18.71
CA PHE A 222 -17.98 43.22 19.40
C PHE A 222 -17.82 41.71 19.44
N ASP A 223 -18.27 41.13 20.56
CA ASP A 223 -18.25 39.69 20.82
C ASP A 223 -19.68 39.20 21.00
N THR A 224 -20.14 38.36 20.07
CA THR A 224 -21.50 37.78 20.09
C THR A 224 -21.68 36.73 21.17
N GLU A 225 -20.59 36.18 21.73
CA GLU A 225 -20.62 35.15 22.77
C GLU A 225 -20.55 35.72 24.20
N ALA A 226 -20.30 37.03 24.34
CA ALA A 226 -20.24 37.68 25.63
C ALA A 226 -21.60 37.63 26.36
N GLU A 227 -21.60 37.29 27.65
CA GLU A 227 -22.82 37.20 28.48
C GLU A 227 -23.62 38.53 28.52
N ASP A 228 -22.96 39.66 28.25
CA ASP A 228 -23.56 41.00 28.22
C ASP A 228 -23.79 41.56 26.81
N PHE A 229 -23.70 40.72 25.77
CA PHE A 229 -23.97 41.11 24.39
C PHE A 229 -25.41 41.62 24.21
N ASP A 230 -25.54 42.79 23.57
CA ASP A 230 -26.81 43.46 23.29
C ASP A 230 -26.89 43.78 21.80
N ALA A 231 -27.57 42.90 21.05
CA ALA A 231 -27.71 42.99 19.60
C ALA A 231 -28.24 44.35 19.12
N ASP A 232 -29.20 44.94 19.85
CA ASP A 232 -29.80 46.23 19.47
C ASP A 232 -28.81 47.39 19.66
N LYS A 233 -28.01 47.36 20.73
CA LYS A 233 -26.95 48.36 20.96
C LYS A 233 -25.82 48.23 19.96
N THR A 234 -25.34 47.02 19.72
CA THR A 234 -24.27 46.76 18.75
C THR A 234 -24.71 47.18 17.35
N LEU A 235 -25.94 46.86 16.93
CA LEU A 235 -26.47 47.28 15.64
C LEU A 235 -26.59 48.81 15.52
N ALA A 236 -26.96 49.50 16.60
CA ALA A 236 -27.00 50.97 16.63
C ALA A 236 -25.59 51.57 16.50
N GLU A 237 -24.60 50.97 17.14
CA GLU A 237 -23.19 51.37 17.04
C GLU A 237 -22.67 51.18 15.61
N LEU A 238 -22.88 50.00 15.03
CA LEU A 238 -22.52 49.69 13.64
C LEU A 238 -23.15 50.66 12.63
N LYS A 239 -24.43 51.00 12.78
CA LYS A 239 -25.12 51.97 11.91
C LYS A 239 -24.60 53.40 12.05
N SER A 240 -24.11 53.75 13.24
CA SER A 240 -23.62 55.10 13.55
C SER A 240 -22.14 55.29 13.20
N PHE A 241 -21.40 54.20 13.04
CA PHE A 241 -19.97 54.20 12.82
C PHE A 241 -19.61 54.77 11.44
N LYS A 242 -18.72 55.76 11.46
CA LYS A 242 -18.13 56.38 10.26
C LYS A 242 -16.65 56.51 10.46
N THR A 243 -15.89 56.18 9.42
CA THR A 243 -14.44 56.27 9.41
C THR A 243 -13.97 57.01 8.16
N ASP A 244 -12.82 57.65 8.26
CA ASP A 244 -12.09 58.25 7.13
C ASP A 244 -11.09 57.24 6.50
N LYS A 245 -10.98 56.03 7.06
CA LYS A 245 -10.10 54.97 6.55
C LYS A 245 -10.86 54.05 5.59
N ASP A 246 -10.23 53.75 4.45
CA ASP A 246 -10.82 52.90 3.41
C ASP A 246 -10.78 51.40 3.77
N SER A 247 -9.89 50.98 4.66
CA SER A 247 -9.76 49.59 5.12
C SER A 247 -9.31 49.45 6.58
N ALA A 248 -9.56 48.28 7.14
CA ALA A 248 -9.08 47.83 8.45
C ALA A 248 -8.55 46.38 8.35
N VAL A 249 -7.75 45.96 9.31
CA VAL A 249 -7.17 44.62 9.37
C VAL A 249 -7.72 43.91 10.60
N ILE A 250 -8.19 42.69 10.42
CA ILE A 250 -8.66 41.79 11.47
C ILE A 250 -7.78 40.54 11.49
N GLY A 251 -7.40 40.08 12.67
CA GLY A 251 -6.72 38.79 12.83
C GLY A 251 -7.76 37.71 12.97
N VAL A 252 -7.87 36.84 11.97
CA VAL A 252 -8.76 35.68 11.97
C VAL A 252 -7.97 34.46 12.39
N GLU A 253 -8.42 33.76 13.43
CA GLU A 253 -7.78 32.53 13.88
C GLU A 253 -8.31 31.34 13.07
N ASP A 254 -7.39 30.58 12.47
CA ASP A 254 -7.69 29.34 11.78
C ASP A 254 -7.99 28.24 12.82
N GLU A 255 -9.20 27.70 12.84
CA GLU A 255 -9.64 26.74 13.87
C GLU A 255 -8.87 25.41 13.86
N GLU A 256 -8.32 25.01 12.71
CA GLU A 256 -7.61 23.73 12.56
C GLU A 256 -6.12 23.84 12.93
N THR A 257 -5.52 25.00 12.68
CA THR A 257 -4.07 25.25 12.87
C THR A 257 -3.74 26.22 14.00
N LEU A 258 -4.75 26.90 14.56
CA LEU A 258 -4.64 27.99 15.55
C LEU A 258 -3.74 29.14 15.08
N ALA A 259 -3.58 29.30 13.76
CA ALA A 259 -2.78 30.35 13.17
C ALA A 259 -3.63 31.62 12.99
N ILE A 260 -3.12 32.77 13.45
CA ILE A 260 -3.78 34.06 13.22
C ILE A 260 -3.35 34.59 11.85
N ASN A 261 -4.32 34.72 10.95
CA ASN A 261 -4.17 35.28 9.61
C ASN A 261 -4.72 36.72 9.60
N ASP A 262 -3.90 37.67 9.15
CA ASP A 262 -4.32 39.07 9.01
C ASP A 262 -5.15 39.25 7.73
N MET A 263 -6.45 39.49 7.87
CA MET A 263 -7.38 39.75 6.76
C MET A 263 -7.71 41.23 6.65
N THR A 264 -7.80 41.75 5.43
CA THR A 264 -8.15 43.15 5.16
C THR A 264 -9.65 43.28 4.86
N ALA A 265 -10.37 44.06 5.66
CA ALA A 265 -11.76 44.43 5.41
C ALA A 265 -11.85 45.85 4.83
N TYR A 266 -12.69 46.04 3.81
CA TYR A 266 -12.89 47.34 3.16
C TYR A 266 -14.19 48.01 3.61
N TYR A 267 -14.16 49.33 3.77
CA TYR A 267 -15.32 50.05 4.29
C TYR A 267 -16.47 50.16 3.28
N SER A 268 -16.17 50.46 2.00
CA SER A 268 -17.20 50.81 1.00
C SER A 268 -17.10 50.09 -0.34
N GLU A 269 -15.91 49.88 -0.88
CA GLU A 269 -15.70 49.14 -2.13
C GLU A 269 -14.43 48.29 -2.01
N ILE A 270 -14.50 47.03 -2.45
CA ILE A 270 -13.34 46.14 -2.55
C ILE A 270 -12.59 46.46 -3.86
N PRO A 271 -11.29 46.82 -3.82
CA PRO A 271 -10.50 47.07 -5.01
C PRO A 271 -10.43 45.86 -5.93
N SER A 272 -10.49 46.06 -7.25
CA SER A 272 -10.45 44.96 -8.24
C SER A 272 -9.11 44.20 -8.30
N ASN A 273 -8.08 44.71 -7.62
CA ASN A 273 -6.75 44.12 -7.48
C ASN A 273 -6.47 43.64 -6.06
N ALA A 274 -7.49 43.56 -5.20
CA ALA A 274 -7.38 42.97 -3.88
C ALA A 274 -7.07 41.47 -4.02
N ASP A 275 -6.25 40.97 -3.09
CA ASP A 275 -5.88 39.57 -3.03
C ASP A 275 -7.01 38.80 -2.33
N GLU A 276 -7.64 37.86 -3.03
CA GLU A 276 -8.81 37.11 -2.54
C GLU A 276 -8.47 36.31 -1.27
N ASP A 277 -7.21 35.84 -1.14
CA ASP A 277 -6.76 35.03 0.00
C ASP A 277 -6.52 35.86 1.27
N SER A 278 -6.46 37.20 1.18
CA SER A 278 -6.18 38.10 2.32
C SER A 278 -7.20 39.22 2.49
N THR A 279 -8.37 39.09 1.86
CA THR A 279 -9.45 40.09 1.87
C THR A 279 -10.76 39.46 2.32
N VAL A 280 -11.48 40.12 3.23
CA VAL A 280 -12.84 39.70 3.63
C VAL A 280 -13.79 39.92 2.46
N GLY A 281 -14.64 38.94 2.15
CA GLY A 281 -15.47 38.90 0.94
C GLY A 281 -16.63 39.91 0.89
N MET A 282 -16.83 40.68 1.95
CA MET A 282 -17.93 41.65 2.08
C MET A 282 -17.41 43.01 2.59
N THR A 283 -18.00 44.10 2.12
CA THR A 283 -17.68 45.44 2.63
C THR A 283 -18.37 45.71 3.97
N TYR A 284 -17.83 46.64 4.77
CA TYR A 284 -18.47 47.06 6.02
C TYR A 284 -19.91 47.53 5.81
N LEU A 285 -20.18 48.31 4.75
CA LEU A 285 -21.54 48.79 4.47
C LEU A 285 -22.52 47.66 4.11
N GLU A 286 -22.05 46.64 3.40
CA GLU A 286 -22.84 45.44 3.08
C GLU A 286 -23.04 44.57 4.32
N ALA A 287 -22.01 44.42 5.15
CA ALA A 287 -22.07 43.71 6.43
C ALA A 287 -23.09 44.32 7.39
N VAL A 288 -23.08 45.65 7.57
CA VAL A 288 -24.06 46.35 8.41
C VAL A 288 -25.48 46.18 7.87
N LYS A 289 -25.66 46.12 6.55
CA LYS A 289 -26.96 45.86 5.93
C LYS A 289 -27.40 44.40 6.17
N TYR A 290 -26.50 43.44 6.00
CA TYR A 290 -26.77 42.03 6.26
C TYR A 290 -27.17 41.79 7.71
N LEU A 291 -26.37 42.25 8.68
CA LEU A 291 -26.63 42.14 10.11
C LEU A 291 -27.90 42.90 10.53
N SER A 292 -28.29 43.96 9.80
CA SER A 292 -29.57 44.65 10.03
C SER A 292 -30.78 43.85 9.57
N ASP A 293 -30.65 43.09 8.49
CA ASP A 293 -31.75 42.34 7.87
C ASP A 293 -31.90 40.94 8.47
N LYS A 294 -30.79 40.31 8.87
CA LYS A 294 -30.73 38.92 9.37
C LYS A 294 -30.42 38.78 10.86
N GLY A 295 -29.85 39.81 11.49
CA GLY A 295 -29.45 39.75 12.90
C GLY A 295 -28.04 39.20 13.11
N PHE A 296 -27.72 38.88 14.37
CA PHE A 296 -26.42 38.31 14.80
C PHE A 296 -26.53 36.83 15.16
N ASP A 297 -27.67 36.20 14.88
CA ASP A 297 -27.82 34.76 15.11
C ASP A 297 -27.19 34.00 13.93
N GLU A 298 -26.30 33.07 14.24
CA GLU A 298 -25.68 32.21 13.23
C GLU A 298 -26.75 31.36 12.53
N PRO A 299 -26.69 31.19 11.19
CA PRO A 299 -27.68 30.40 10.47
C PRO A 299 -27.70 28.94 10.95
N ASP A 300 -28.87 28.45 11.39
CA ASP A 300 -29.02 27.05 11.83
C ASP A 300 -28.94 26.09 10.62
N PRO A 301 -27.98 25.14 10.58
CA PRO A 301 -27.87 24.16 9.51
C PRO A 301 -29.14 23.32 9.30
N ALA A 302 -29.95 23.12 10.34
CA ALA A 302 -31.19 22.35 10.30
C ALA A 302 -32.32 23.05 9.51
N ASP A 303 -32.25 24.37 9.32
CA ASP A 303 -33.25 25.12 8.55
C ASP A 303 -33.13 24.88 7.04
N TYR A 304 -31.97 24.40 6.59
CA TYR A 304 -31.65 24.24 5.17
C TYR A 304 -31.80 22.80 4.67
N GLY A 305 -32.07 21.82 5.54
CA GLY A 305 -32.25 20.42 5.12
C GLY A 305 -32.26 19.41 6.27
N VAL A 306 -32.03 18.13 5.94
CA VAL A 306 -31.88 17.09 6.96
C VAL A 306 -30.47 17.16 7.52
N TRP A 307 -30.30 17.86 8.64
CA TRP A 307 -29.03 17.93 9.36
C TRP A 307 -28.79 16.69 10.20
N VAL A 308 -27.59 16.12 10.07
CA VAL A 308 -27.12 15.05 10.94
C VAL A 308 -26.05 15.62 11.87
N PRO A 309 -26.30 15.68 13.19
CA PRO A 309 -25.32 16.17 14.14
C PRO A 309 -24.13 15.23 14.20
N SER A 310 -22.95 15.81 14.40
CA SER A 310 -21.70 15.09 14.57
C SER A 310 -21.66 14.23 15.84
N ILE A 311 -20.67 13.34 15.93
CA ILE A 311 -20.45 12.51 17.13
C ILE A 311 -20.13 13.37 18.37
N PRO A 312 -19.23 14.38 18.32
CA PRO A 312 -18.97 15.25 19.45
C PRO A 312 -20.22 15.99 19.92
N THR A 313 -21.01 16.58 19.01
CA THR A 313 -22.22 17.32 19.38
C THR A 313 -23.26 16.41 20.03
N LEU A 314 -23.43 15.17 19.56
CA LEU A 314 -24.30 14.18 20.19
C LEU A 314 -23.83 13.80 21.61
N ILE A 315 -22.52 13.64 21.81
CA ILE A 315 -21.93 13.33 23.11
C ILE A 315 -22.07 14.53 24.06
N GLY A 316 -21.78 15.74 23.60
CA GLY A 316 -21.92 16.99 24.36
C GLY A 316 -23.35 17.19 24.84
N ASN A 317 -24.33 17.10 23.93
CA ASN A 317 -25.76 17.17 24.25
C ASN A 317 -26.19 16.11 25.28
N ALA A 318 -25.58 14.92 25.26
CA ALA A 318 -25.85 13.87 26.24
C ALA A 318 -25.23 14.19 27.62
N PHE A 319 -24.04 14.80 27.65
CA PHE A 319 -23.35 15.22 28.86
C PHE A 319 -24.02 16.40 29.55
N GLU A 320 -24.53 17.36 28.80
CA GLU A 320 -25.34 18.47 29.33
C GLU A 320 -26.63 17.95 29.99
N LYS A 321 -27.36 17.05 29.32
CA LYS A 321 -28.55 16.40 29.89
C LYS A 321 -28.21 15.55 31.12
N GLY A 322 -27.00 15.02 31.19
CA GLY A 322 -26.48 14.23 32.30
C GLY A 322 -25.90 15.04 33.47
N ASN A 323 -25.79 16.37 33.34
CA ASN A 323 -25.13 17.25 34.31
C ASN A 323 -23.69 16.78 34.65
N VAL A 324 -22.94 16.40 33.61
CA VAL A 324 -21.56 15.90 33.74
C VAL A 324 -20.60 17.07 34.01
N ALA A 325 -19.62 16.88 34.89
CA ALA A 325 -18.64 17.90 35.22
C ALA A 325 -17.80 18.34 34.00
N GLU A 326 -17.57 19.65 33.87
CA GLU A 326 -16.91 20.32 32.75
C GLU A 326 -15.52 19.73 32.39
N TRP A 327 -14.68 19.47 33.41
CA TRP A 327 -13.36 18.84 33.19
C TRP A 327 -13.44 17.45 32.56
N LEU A 328 -14.51 16.69 32.82
CA LEU A 328 -14.72 15.36 32.27
C LEU A 328 -15.27 15.45 30.84
N GLN A 329 -16.05 16.48 30.54
CA GLN A 329 -16.51 16.76 29.18
C GLN A 329 -15.32 17.08 28.27
N GLY A 330 -14.44 18.00 28.68
CA GLY A 330 -13.23 18.34 27.92
C GLY A 330 -12.26 17.15 27.77
N LEU A 331 -12.07 16.32 28.80
CA LEU A 331 -11.23 15.12 28.67
C LEU A 331 -11.78 14.13 27.62
N ILE A 332 -13.10 13.98 27.54
CA ILE A 332 -13.72 13.03 26.63
C ILE A 332 -13.82 13.62 25.21
N LEU A 333 -14.32 14.84 25.05
CA LEU A 333 -14.52 15.49 23.76
C LEU A 333 -13.17 15.87 23.15
N ASP A 334 -12.41 16.75 23.82
CA ASP A 334 -11.15 17.29 23.30
C ASP A 334 -9.99 16.29 23.38
N GLY A 335 -10.04 15.36 24.35
CA GLY A 335 -9.01 14.34 24.53
C GLY A 335 -9.24 13.09 23.69
N ILE A 336 -10.31 12.35 24.02
CA ILE A 336 -10.54 11.01 23.44
C ILE A 336 -11.19 11.12 22.07
N VAL A 337 -12.29 11.86 21.95
CA VAL A 337 -13.09 11.92 20.71
C VAL A 337 -12.30 12.64 19.62
N ALA A 338 -11.68 13.78 19.90
CA ALA A 338 -10.82 14.45 18.94
C ALA A 338 -9.63 13.57 18.50
N GLY A 339 -8.95 12.91 19.45
CA GLY A 339 -7.84 12.01 19.15
C GLY A 339 -8.24 10.79 18.31
N VAL A 340 -9.39 10.18 18.60
CA VAL A 340 -9.93 9.05 17.82
C VAL A 340 -10.44 9.54 16.46
N GLY A 341 -11.09 10.70 16.41
CA GLY A 341 -11.59 11.35 15.20
C GLY A 341 -10.47 11.62 14.21
N ALA A 342 -9.36 12.19 14.65
CA ALA A 342 -8.17 12.42 13.83
C ALA A 342 -7.60 11.14 13.19
N VAL A 343 -7.68 9.99 13.88
CA VAL A 343 -7.24 8.69 13.31
C VAL A 343 -8.28 8.12 12.36
N LEU A 344 -9.56 8.19 12.72
CA LEU A 344 -10.67 7.66 11.93
C LEU A 344 -10.94 8.47 10.66
N GLY A 345 -10.60 9.76 10.65
CA GLY A 345 -10.61 10.66 9.50
C GLY A 345 -9.93 10.11 8.26
N PHE A 346 -8.82 9.39 8.44
CA PHE A 346 -8.05 8.81 7.33
C PHE A 346 -8.53 7.44 6.87
N VAL A 347 -9.48 6.81 7.58
CA VAL A 347 -9.94 5.45 7.27
C VAL A 347 -10.64 5.36 5.90
N PRO A 348 -11.53 6.27 5.51
CA PRO A 348 -12.16 6.23 4.18
C PRO A 348 -11.13 6.26 3.05
N GLN A 349 -10.14 7.17 3.14
CA GLN A 349 -9.05 7.27 2.18
C GLN A 349 -8.23 5.96 2.09
N MET A 350 -7.91 5.34 3.23
CA MET A 350 -7.21 4.05 3.25
C MET A 350 -8.04 2.92 2.62
N LEU A 351 -9.36 2.90 2.84
CA LEU A 351 -10.26 1.89 2.27
C LEU A 351 -10.26 1.98 0.75
N VAL A 352 -10.36 3.17 0.17
CA VAL A 352 -10.31 3.37 -1.29
C VAL A 352 -8.97 2.92 -1.85
N LEU A 353 -7.85 3.29 -1.21
CA LEU A 353 -6.53 2.84 -1.62
C LEU A 353 -6.43 1.30 -1.61
N PHE A 354 -6.93 0.64 -0.55
CA PHE A 354 -6.94 -0.82 -0.47
C PHE A 354 -7.82 -1.49 -1.50
N LEU A 355 -8.97 -0.91 -1.81
CA LEU A 355 -9.85 -1.41 -2.85
C LEU A 355 -9.15 -1.40 -4.22
N LEU A 356 -8.47 -0.30 -4.56
CA LEU A 356 -7.74 -0.17 -5.82
C LEU A 356 -6.52 -1.10 -5.88
N LEU A 357 -5.77 -1.22 -4.79
CA LEU A 357 -4.64 -2.16 -4.71
C LEU A 357 -5.11 -3.62 -4.80
N ALA A 358 -6.22 -3.97 -4.16
CA ALA A 358 -6.83 -5.29 -4.26
C ALA A 358 -7.27 -5.60 -5.69
N PHE A 359 -7.78 -4.61 -6.44
CA PHE A 359 -8.07 -4.76 -7.85
C PHE A 359 -6.81 -4.98 -8.71
N LEU A 360 -5.72 -4.25 -8.45
CA LEU A 360 -4.43 -4.44 -9.14
C LEU A 360 -3.78 -5.81 -8.83
N GLU A 361 -3.95 -6.30 -7.61
CA GLU A 361 -3.52 -7.64 -7.21
C GLU A 361 -4.40 -8.72 -7.87
N GLY A 362 -5.72 -8.54 -7.85
CA GLY A 362 -6.69 -9.46 -8.44
C GLY A 362 -6.56 -9.61 -9.96
N CYS A 363 -6.16 -8.56 -10.69
CA CYS A 363 -5.89 -8.65 -12.13
C CYS A 363 -4.49 -9.23 -12.45
N GLY A 364 -3.66 -9.50 -11.45
CA GLY A 364 -2.30 -10.00 -11.62
C GLY A 364 -1.34 -8.98 -12.23
N TYR A 365 -1.63 -7.68 -12.12
CA TYR A 365 -0.71 -6.66 -12.62
C TYR A 365 0.56 -6.57 -11.75
N MET A 366 0.38 -6.71 -10.42
CA MET A 366 1.49 -6.68 -9.46
C MET A 366 2.54 -7.76 -9.70
N SER A 367 2.12 -8.99 -10.06
CA SER A 367 3.03 -10.09 -10.36
C SER A 367 3.91 -9.83 -11.57
N ARG A 368 3.35 -9.21 -12.62
CA ARG A 368 4.07 -8.84 -13.85
C ARG A 368 5.10 -7.74 -13.62
N ILE A 369 4.75 -6.76 -12.79
CA ILE A 369 5.67 -5.67 -12.45
C ILE A 369 6.81 -6.15 -11.57
N ALA A 370 6.54 -7.02 -10.60
CA ALA A 370 7.60 -7.67 -9.82
C ALA A 370 8.61 -8.38 -10.73
N PHE A 371 8.15 -9.06 -11.79
CA PHE A 371 9.04 -9.67 -12.78
C PHE A 371 9.89 -8.65 -13.54
N VAL A 372 9.32 -7.53 -13.99
CA VAL A 372 10.06 -6.46 -14.69
C VAL A 372 11.13 -5.85 -13.78
N LEU A 373 10.83 -5.68 -12.50
CA LEU A 373 11.70 -5.03 -11.51
C LEU A 373 12.71 -5.97 -10.85
N ASP A 374 12.48 -7.27 -10.91
CA ASP A 374 13.35 -8.29 -10.32
C ASP A 374 14.81 -8.13 -10.79
N ARG A 375 15.05 -7.80 -12.06
CA ARG A 375 16.40 -7.55 -12.57
C ARG A 375 17.10 -6.35 -11.90
N ILE A 376 16.34 -5.28 -11.61
CA ILE A 376 16.88 -4.08 -10.97
C ILE A 376 17.14 -4.36 -9.49
N PHE A 377 16.18 -4.98 -8.81
CA PHE A 377 16.26 -5.28 -7.37
C PHE A 377 17.33 -6.31 -7.04
N ARG A 378 17.58 -7.29 -7.93
CA ARG A 378 18.70 -8.24 -7.76
C ARG A 378 20.07 -7.55 -7.69
N LYS A 379 20.28 -6.42 -8.40
CA LYS A 379 21.54 -5.65 -8.27
C LYS A 379 21.75 -5.08 -6.87
N PHE A 380 20.66 -4.83 -6.16
CA PHE A 380 20.66 -4.33 -4.79
C PHE A 380 20.52 -5.46 -3.75
N GLY A 381 20.52 -6.72 -4.19
CA GLY A 381 20.40 -7.88 -3.31
C GLY A 381 19.02 -8.10 -2.71
N LEU A 382 17.98 -7.52 -3.33
CA LEU A 382 16.59 -7.72 -2.98
C LEU A 382 15.91 -8.58 -4.04
N SER A 383 14.89 -9.34 -3.63
CA SER A 383 14.02 -10.04 -4.58
C SER A 383 13.12 -9.04 -5.32
N GLY A 384 12.71 -9.34 -6.55
CA GLY A 384 11.65 -8.55 -7.22
C GLY A 384 10.34 -8.50 -6.45
N LYS A 385 10.05 -9.50 -5.59
CA LYS A 385 8.86 -9.50 -4.70
C LYS A 385 8.95 -8.40 -3.62
N SER A 386 10.15 -7.98 -3.23
CA SER A 386 10.38 -6.90 -2.25
C SER A 386 9.91 -5.53 -2.74
N PHE A 387 9.78 -5.35 -4.06
CA PHE A 387 9.25 -4.10 -4.63
C PHE A 387 7.78 -3.87 -4.29
N ILE A 388 6.95 -4.92 -4.25
CA ILE A 388 5.50 -4.78 -4.02
C ILE A 388 5.23 -4.11 -2.65
N PRO A 389 5.80 -4.58 -1.52
CA PRO A 389 5.72 -3.91 -0.21
C PRO A 389 6.21 -2.47 -0.22
N MET A 390 7.35 -2.21 -0.86
CA MET A 390 7.96 -0.89 -0.89
C MET A 390 7.09 0.10 -1.64
N LEU A 391 6.60 -0.29 -2.82
CA LEU A 391 5.70 0.53 -3.60
C LEU A 391 4.45 0.88 -2.79
N ILE A 392 3.76 -0.11 -2.22
CA ILE A 392 2.56 0.12 -1.42
C ILE A 392 2.87 1.03 -0.23
N GLY A 393 4.07 0.87 0.36
CA GLY A 393 4.61 1.71 1.43
C GLY A 393 4.71 3.20 1.10
N THR A 394 4.84 3.58 -0.17
CA THR A 394 4.85 5.00 -0.60
C THR A 394 3.52 5.68 -0.37
N GLY A 395 2.42 4.92 -0.45
CA GLY A 395 1.09 5.38 -0.05
C GLY A 395 0.95 5.38 1.47
N CYS A 396 1.04 4.19 2.06
CA CYS A 396 0.91 4.00 3.49
C CYS A 396 1.85 2.88 3.97
N GLY A 397 2.64 3.18 5.01
CA GLY A 397 3.65 2.25 5.53
C GLY A 397 3.04 0.97 6.13
N VAL A 398 1.88 1.06 6.78
CA VAL A 398 1.22 -0.09 7.43
C VAL A 398 0.89 -1.21 6.43
N PRO A 399 0.13 -0.96 5.36
CA PRO A 399 -0.13 -2.00 4.36
C PRO A 399 1.08 -2.37 3.52
N GLY A 400 2.02 -1.44 3.33
CA GLY A 400 3.31 -1.77 2.71
C GLY A 400 4.01 -2.89 3.49
N ILE A 401 4.07 -2.76 4.81
CA ILE A 401 4.62 -3.80 5.70
C ILE A 401 3.77 -5.08 5.62
N MET A 402 2.44 -5.00 5.65
CA MET A 402 1.58 -6.19 5.56
C MET A 402 1.74 -6.96 4.24
N ALA A 403 1.98 -6.26 3.13
CA ALA A 403 2.18 -6.88 1.81
C ALA A 403 3.44 -7.74 1.75
N SER A 404 4.41 -7.54 2.67
CA SER A 404 5.61 -8.38 2.76
C SER A 404 5.31 -9.85 3.07
N ARG A 405 4.09 -10.18 3.53
CA ARG A 405 3.63 -11.57 3.72
C ARG A 405 3.66 -12.42 2.44
N THR A 406 3.71 -11.78 1.28
CA THR A 406 3.83 -12.44 -0.04
C THR A 406 5.26 -12.93 -0.34
N ILE A 407 6.24 -12.58 0.50
CA ILE A 407 7.64 -13.01 0.38
C ILE A 407 7.83 -14.29 1.20
N GLU A 408 8.12 -15.39 0.50
CA GLU A 408 8.28 -16.73 1.08
C GLU A 408 9.56 -16.86 1.91
N ASN A 409 10.68 -16.34 1.40
CA ASN A 409 11.95 -16.37 2.11
C ASN A 409 11.92 -15.41 3.29
N GLU A 410 12.08 -15.95 4.50
CA GLU A 410 11.99 -15.18 5.73
C GLU A 410 13.07 -14.10 5.84
N ARG A 411 14.26 -14.33 5.28
CA ARG A 411 15.34 -13.34 5.24
C ARG A 411 14.96 -12.11 4.41
N ASP A 412 14.50 -12.34 3.18
CA ASP A 412 14.09 -11.29 2.25
C ASP A 412 12.86 -10.56 2.79
N ARG A 413 11.92 -11.29 3.42
CA ARG A 413 10.75 -10.70 4.08
C ARG A 413 11.14 -9.75 5.20
N ARG A 414 11.99 -10.18 6.13
CA ARG A 414 12.44 -9.34 7.26
C ARG A 414 13.20 -8.10 6.79
N MET A 415 14.10 -8.26 5.82
CA MET A 415 14.82 -7.13 5.23
C MET A 415 13.85 -6.15 4.57
N THR A 416 12.88 -6.65 3.79
CA THR A 416 11.87 -5.81 3.14
C THR A 416 11.05 -5.03 4.16
N ILE A 417 10.59 -5.66 5.24
CA ILE A 417 9.84 -5.00 6.34
C ILE A 417 10.66 -3.84 6.92
N MET A 418 11.93 -4.09 7.27
CA MET A 418 12.83 -3.08 7.85
C MET A 418 13.09 -1.92 6.89
N THR A 419 13.24 -2.20 5.60
CA THR A 419 13.52 -1.15 4.60
C THR A 419 12.28 -0.35 4.20
N THR A 420 11.08 -0.95 4.26
CA THR A 420 9.82 -0.29 3.89
C THR A 420 9.47 0.85 4.86
N THR A 421 9.91 0.78 6.12
CA THR A 421 9.67 1.85 7.10
C THR A 421 10.42 3.15 6.78
N PHE A 422 11.47 3.12 5.95
CA PHE A 422 12.17 4.32 5.51
C PHE A 422 11.44 5.09 4.41
N ILE A 423 10.39 4.51 3.83
CA ILE A 423 9.63 5.15 2.77
C ILE A 423 8.84 6.33 3.35
N PRO A 424 9.01 7.55 2.79
CA PRO A 424 8.14 8.67 3.11
C PRO A 424 6.74 8.37 2.55
N CYS A 425 5.75 8.24 3.45
CA CYS A 425 4.34 8.06 3.12
C CYS A 425 3.56 9.36 3.36
N SER A 426 2.31 9.45 2.92
CA SER A 426 1.46 10.65 3.07
C SER A 426 1.50 11.24 4.48
N ALA A 427 1.34 10.42 5.52
CA ALA A 427 1.38 10.87 6.91
C ALA A 427 2.75 11.40 7.38
N LYS A 428 3.86 11.04 6.74
CA LYS A 428 5.20 11.54 7.10
C LYS A 428 5.51 12.89 6.47
N VAL A 429 4.85 13.25 5.37
CA VAL A 429 5.11 14.50 4.66
C VAL A 429 4.77 15.72 5.53
N PRO A 430 3.62 15.78 6.24
CA PRO A 430 3.32 16.86 7.20
C PRO A 430 4.36 16.95 8.31
N PHE A 431 4.80 15.83 8.89
CA PHE A 431 5.85 15.84 9.92
C PHE A 431 7.20 16.37 9.40
N ILE A 432 7.58 15.99 8.18
CA ILE A 432 8.78 16.52 7.52
C ILE A 432 8.62 18.03 7.30
N GLY A 433 7.45 18.47 6.83
CA GLY A 433 7.11 19.88 6.64
C GLY A 433 7.17 20.69 7.94
N MET A 434 6.56 20.19 9.00
CA MET A 434 6.56 20.80 10.34
C MET A 434 7.98 20.98 10.87
N ILE A 435 8.82 19.94 10.81
CA ILE A 435 10.22 20.03 11.27
C ILE A 435 11.03 21.00 10.39
N ALA A 436 10.81 20.99 9.08
CA ALA A 436 11.45 21.93 8.16
C ALA A 436 11.02 23.38 8.41
N GLY A 437 9.74 23.60 8.72
CA GLY A 437 9.18 24.88 9.14
C GLY A 437 9.86 25.40 10.41
N ALA A 438 9.83 24.60 11.47
CA ALA A 438 10.33 24.98 12.79
C ALA A 438 11.85 25.22 12.85
N LEU A 439 12.66 24.41 12.13
CA LEU A 439 14.13 24.48 12.23
C LEU A 439 14.81 25.22 11.08
N PHE A 440 14.19 25.27 9.90
CA PHE A 440 14.83 25.76 8.67
C PHE A 440 14.02 26.86 7.96
N GLY A 441 13.06 27.49 8.66
CA GLY A 441 12.33 28.66 8.17
C GLY A 441 11.45 28.35 6.96
N GLY A 442 10.88 27.14 6.89
CA GLY A 442 9.90 26.77 5.84
C GLY A 442 10.50 26.52 4.45
N SER A 443 11.82 26.33 4.33
CA SER A 443 12.44 26.08 3.03
C SER A 443 11.94 24.79 2.38
N ALA A 444 11.21 24.93 1.26
CA ALA A 444 10.70 23.82 0.46
C ALA A 444 11.78 22.84 -0.02
N LEU A 445 13.02 23.33 -0.18
CA LEU A 445 14.16 22.49 -0.55
C LEU A 445 14.53 21.49 0.54
N VAL A 446 14.40 21.86 1.82
CA VAL A 446 14.72 20.96 2.94
C VAL A 446 13.70 19.82 2.98
N SER A 447 12.41 20.13 2.92
CA SER A 447 11.33 19.15 2.87
C SER A 447 11.47 18.20 1.67
N THR A 448 11.78 18.76 0.49
CA THR A 448 12.01 17.96 -0.72
C THR A 448 13.24 17.06 -0.57
N SER A 449 14.35 17.57 -0.03
CA SER A 449 15.58 16.80 0.16
C SER A 449 15.39 15.64 1.15
N ALA A 450 14.60 15.83 2.21
CA ALA A 450 14.30 14.80 3.20
C ALA A 450 13.57 13.60 2.58
N TYR A 451 12.68 13.85 1.62
CA TYR A 451 12.02 12.80 0.84
C TYR A 451 13.02 11.93 0.06
N PHE A 452 13.96 12.57 -0.65
CA PHE A 452 15.01 11.86 -1.41
C PHE A 452 16.02 11.15 -0.50
N ILE A 453 16.34 11.72 0.66
CA ILE A 453 17.17 11.08 1.69
C ILE A 453 16.49 9.80 2.20
N GLY A 454 15.17 9.84 2.42
CA GLY A 454 14.38 8.65 2.79
C GLY A 454 14.50 7.53 1.75
N MET A 455 14.35 7.86 0.45
CA MET A 455 14.55 6.88 -0.63
C MET A 455 15.99 6.34 -0.70
N LEU A 456 16.99 7.21 -0.55
CA LEU A 456 18.39 6.80 -0.50
C LEU A 456 18.66 5.88 0.70
N ALA A 457 18.04 6.16 1.86
CA ALA A 457 18.19 5.34 3.05
C ALA A 457 17.69 3.90 2.84
N ILE A 458 16.68 3.67 2.00
CA ILE A 458 16.23 2.31 1.64
C ILE A 458 17.35 1.54 0.95
N ILE A 459 17.98 2.15 -0.07
CA ILE A 459 19.05 1.54 -0.85
C ILE A 459 20.27 1.29 0.03
N CYS A 460 20.70 2.30 0.79
CA CYS A 460 21.84 2.20 1.69
C CYS A 460 21.61 1.14 2.78
N SER A 461 20.42 1.13 3.39
CA SER A 461 20.08 0.15 4.43
C SER A 461 20.02 -1.27 3.88
N GLY A 462 19.46 -1.48 2.67
CA GLY A 462 19.46 -2.79 2.02
C GLY A 462 20.86 -3.33 1.77
N ILE A 463 21.76 -2.50 1.21
CA ILE A 463 23.16 -2.87 0.95
C ILE A 463 23.90 -3.16 2.26
N MET A 464 23.67 -2.34 3.29
CA MET A 464 24.30 -2.50 4.61
C MET A 464 23.82 -3.77 5.31
N LEU A 465 22.51 -4.04 5.31
CA LEU A 465 21.91 -5.22 5.92
C LEU A 465 22.42 -6.51 5.26
N LYS A 466 22.57 -6.53 3.93
CA LYS A 466 23.13 -7.69 3.19
C LYS A 466 24.53 -8.09 3.65
N LYS A 467 25.35 -7.15 4.14
CA LYS A 467 26.70 -7.44 4.66
C LYS A 467 26.70 -8.08 6.05
N THR A 468 25.55 -8.16 6.72
CA THR A 468 25.45 -8.79 8.04
C THR A 468 25.15 -10.29 7.92
N LYS A 469 25.68 -11.08 8.86
CA LYS A 469 25.58 -12.56 8.86
C LYS A 469 24.14 -13.10 8.84
N ILE A 470 23.17 -12.30 9.31
CA ILE A 470 21.75 -12.67 9.35
C ILE A 470 21.11 -12.61 7.96
N PHE A 471 21.60 -11.72 7.09
CA PHE A 471 21.03 -11.45 5.77
C PHE A 471 21.98 -11.79 4.60
N SER A 472 23.10 -12.49 4.87
CA SER A 472 24.08 -12.89 3.85
C SER A 472 23.63 -14.12 3.07
N GLY A 473 23.52 -14.00 1.74
CA GLY A 473 23.22 -15.06 0.78
C GLY A 473 22.60 -14.49 -0.49
N ASP A 474 22.40 -15.33 -1.50
CA ASP A 474 21.74 -14.91 -2.73
C ASP A 474 20.21 -14.86 -2.56
N PRO A 475 19.53 -13.88 -3.19
CA PRO A 475 18.07 -13.80 -3.15
C PRO A 475 17.46 -15.08 -3.73
N ALA A 476 16.34 -15.53 -3.17
CA ALA A 476 15.67 -16.74 -3.64
C ALA A 476 15.32 -16.62 -5.15
N PRO A 477 15.46 -17.68 -5.95
CA PRO A 477 15.09 -17.67 -7.36
C PRO A 477 13.65 -17.19 -7.54
N PHE A 478 13.45 -16.17 -8.37
CA PHE A 478 12.12 -15.63 -8.64
C PHE A 478 11.38 -16.55 -9.60
N VAL A 479 10.63 -17.50 -9.05
CA VAL A 479 9.67 -18.32 -9.78
C VAL A 479 8.26 -17.80 -9.45
N MET A 480 7.53 -17.37 -10.47
CA MET A 480 6.17 -16.87 -10.31
C MET A 480 5.33 -17.34 -11.49
N GLU A 481 4.28 -18.13 -11.20
CA GLU A 481 3.28 -18.48 -12.20
C GLU A 481 2.46 -17.23 -12.52
N LEU A 482 2.49 -16.78 -13.77
CA LEU A 482 1.71 -15.62 -14.21
C LEU A 482 0.25 -16.06 -14.40
N PRO A 483 -0.71 -15.54 -13.62
CA PRO A 483 -2.12 -15.83 -13.84
C PRO A 483 -2.57 -15.25 -15.19
N ALA A 484 -3.41 -16.00 -15.92
CA ALA A 484 -4.05 -15.50 -17.13
C ALA A 484 -4.98 -14.33 -16.76
N TYR A 485 -5.00 -13.26 -17.56
CA TYR A 485 -6.03 -12.21 -17.39
C TYR A 485 -7.41 -12.84 -17.58
N HIS A 486 -8.29 -12.68 -16.59
CA HIS A 486 -9.68 -13.13 -16.63
C HIS A 486 -10.58 -12.16 -17.39
#